data_AF-A0A1R3JE93-F1
#
_entry.id   AF-A0A1R3JE93-F1
#
_cell.length_a   1.000
_cell.length_b   1.000
_cell.length_c   1.000
_cell.angle_alpha   90.00
_cell.angle_beta   90.00
_cell.angle_gamma   90.00
#
_symmetry.space_group_name_H-M   'P 1'
#
loop_
_entity.id
_entity.type
_entity.pdbx_description
1 polymer ?
#
loop_
_entity_poly.entity_id
_entity_poly.type
_entity_poly.pdbx_seq_one_letter_code
_entity_poly.pdbx_strand_id
1 'polypeptide(L)' 'MECRSPMTPNSIEHQPEEEIIDQVVKEAINKPWLPLPLGLKPPSTDIVLAELSRQGISTIPPHINGSNS' A
#
# COMPACT_ATOMS: atom_id res chain seq x y z
N MET A 1 -23.12 -33.85 10.83
CA MET A 1 -22.22 -33.56 9.70
C MET A 1 -21.65 -32.19 9.94
N GLU A 2 -20.44 -32.09 10.47
CA GLU A 2 -19.77 -30.79 10.69
C GLU A 2 -18.98 -30.46 9.44
N CYS A 3 -19.45 -29.48 8.67
CA CYS A 3 -18.75 -28.95 7.49
C CYS A 3 -17.49 -28.22 7.95
N ARG A 4 -16.38 -28.96 8.06
CA ARG A 4 -15.06 -28.37 8.29
C ARG A 4 -14.65 -27.62 7.03
N SER A 5 -15.04 -26.35 6.93
CA SER A 5 -14.43 -25.43 5.97
C SER A 5 -12.93 -25.44 6.23
N PRO A 6 -12.08 -25.62 5.21
CA PRO A 6 -10.66 -25.38 5.36
C PRO A 6 -10.48 -23.90 5.65
N MET A 7 -10.31 -23.59 6.93
CA MET A 7 -9.76 -22.32 7.39
C MET A 7 -8.42 -22.22 6.68
N THR A 8 -8.31 -21.35 5.68
CA THR A 8 -7.01 -20.96 5.14
C THR A 8 -6.20 -20.51 6.34
N PRO A 9 -5.11 -21.21 6.72
CA PRO A 9 -4.25 -20.69 7.75
C PRO A 9 -3.75 -19.36 7.19
N ASN A 10 -4.18 -18.26 7.80
CA ASN A 10 -3.49 -16.99 7.63
C ASN A 10 -2.04 -17.31 7.98
N SER A 11 -1.19 -17.40 6.96
CA SER A 11 0.20 -17.87 7.07
C SER A 11 1.07 -16.99 7.97
N ILE A 12 0.47 -15.93 8.52
CA ILE A 12 1.04 -14.90 9.38
C ILE A 12 1.28 -15.43 10.81
N GLU A 13 0.63 -16.52 11.24
CA GLU A 13 0.73 -16.98 12.64
C GLU A 13 2.02 -17.78 12.96
N HIS A 14 2.78 -18.23 11.94
CA HIS A 14 3.93 -19.12 12.13
C HIS A 14 5.27 -18.59 11.58
N GLN A 15 5.30 -17.35 11.10
CA GLN A 15 6.52 -16.73 10.61
C GLN A 15 7.19 -15.96 11.76
N PRO A 16 8.52 -16.04 11.93
CA PRO A 16 9.25 -15.19 12.87
C PRO A 16 8.83 -13.73 12.69
N GLU A 17 8.75 -12.94 13.76
CA GLU A 17 8.32 -11.53 13.69
C GLU A 17 9.14 -10.72 12.66
N GLU A 18 10.41 -11.08 12.47
CA GLU A 18 11.31 -10.53 11.45
C GLU A 18 10.83 -10.81 10.01
N GLU A 19 10.30 -11.99 9.73
CA GLU A 19 9.79 -12.40 8.42
C GLU A 19 8.46 -11.69 8.09
N ILE A 20 7.65 -11.39 9.10
CA ILE A 20 6.41 -10.60 8.93
C ILE A 20 6.75 -9.17 8.51
N ILE A 21 7.77 -8.55 9.13
CA ILE A 21 8.20 -7.19 8.81
C ILE A 21 8.67 -7.12 7.36
N ASP A 22 9.55 -8.04 6.96
CA ASP A 22 10.10 -8.08 5.61
C ASP A 22 9.01 -8.27 4.55
N GLN A 23 8.02 -9.13 4.82
CA GLN A 23 6.88 -9.33 3.94
C GLN A 23 6.04 -8.05 3.79
N VAL A 24 5.76 -7.37 4.89
CA VAL A 24 5.00 -6.11 4.91
C VAL A 24 5.73 -5.00 4.16
N VAL A 25 7.05 -4.89 4.35
CA VAL A 25 7.91 -3.94 3.62
C VAL A 25 7.89 -4.26 2.12
N LYS A 26 8.05 -5.53 1.75
CA LYS A 26 8.02 -5.98 0.36
C LYS A 26 6.68 -5.71 -0.30
N GLU A 27 5.56 -5.94 0.38
CA GLU A 27 4.23 -5.64 -0.14
C GLU A 27 4.05 -4.13 -0.39
N ALA A 28 4.48 -3.29 0.56
CA ALA A 28 4.41 -1.84 0.44
C ALA A 28 5.21 -1.31 -0.77
N ILE A 29 6.37 -1.90 -1.06
CA ILE A 29 7.17 -1.55 -2.25
C ILE A 29 6.49 -2.01 -3.55
N ASN A 30 5.89 -3.21 -3.57
CA ASN A 30 5.25 -3.74 -4.76
C ASN A 30 3.90 -3.05 -5.08
N LYS A 31 3.19 -2.56 -4.06
CA LYS A 31 1.82 -2.03 -4.18
C LYS A 31 1.65 -0.72 -3.40
N PRO A 32 2.34 0.38 -3.79
CA PRO A 32 2.32 1.65 -3.04
C PRO A 32 0.95 2.35 -3.01
N TRP A 33 0.00 1.92 -3.84
CA TRP A 33 -1.38 2.44 -3.88
C TRP A 33 -2.32 1.76 -2.87
N LEU A 34 -1.89 0.69 -2.20
CA LEU A 34 -2.67 0.07 -1.13
C LEU A 34 -2.54 0.88 0.18
N PRO A 35 -3.56 0.83 1.06
CA PRO A 35 -3.46 1.46 2.37
C PRO A 35 -2.25 0.89 3.14
N LEU A 36 -1.50 1.79 3.79
CA LEU A 36 -0.25 1.42 4.46
C LEU A 36 -0.52 0.31 5.51
N PRO A 37 0.19 -0.83 5.41
CA PRO A 37 -0.15 -2.05 6.14
C PRO A 37 -0.03 -1.96 7.67
N LEU A 38 0.58 -0.89 8.20
CA LEU A 38 0.79 -0.68 9.65
C LEU A 38 0.02 0.53 10.20
N GLY A 39 -1.03 0.99 9.51
CA GLY A 39 -1.78 2.18 9.92
C GLY A 39 -0.92 3.45 9.93
N LEU A 40 0.19 3.43 9.17
CA LEU A 40 1.04 4.59 8.99
C LEU A 40 0.22 5.69 8.34
N LYS A 41 0.38 6.91 8.84
CA LYS A 41 -0.22 8.07 8.20
C LYS A 41 0.30 8.21 6.76
N PRO A 42 -0.56 8.51 5.78
CA PRO A 42 -0.09 8.84 4.45
C PRO A 42 0.85 10.06 4.51
N PRO A 43 1.78 10.21 3.55
CA PRO A 43 2.57 11.42 3.43
C PRO A 43 1.66 12.63 3.18
N SER A 44 2.05 13.80 3.69
CA SER A 44 1.30 15.04 3.44
C SER A 44 1.44 15.43 1.97
N THR A 45 0.32 15.80 1.35
CA THR A 45 0.27 16.25 -0.05
C THR A 45 1.20 17.42 -0.30
N ASP A 46 1.27 18.41 0.60
CA ASP A 46 2.15 19.58 0.45
C ASP A 46 3.63 19.18 0.38
N ILE A 47 4.02 18.21 1.21
CA ILE A 47 5.39 17.68 1.22
C ILE A 47 5.69 16.95 -0.10
N VAL A 48 4.76 16.12 -0.57
CA VAL A 48 4.90 15.40 -1.84
C VAL A 48 5.04 16.38 -3.01
N LEU A 49 4.22 17.43 -3.05
CA LEU A 49 4.28 18.46 -4.11
C LEU A 49 5.60 19.25 -4.08
N ALA A 50 6.08 19.65 -2.91
CA ALA A 50 7.35 20.35 -2.77
C ALA A 50 8.55 19.48 -3.20
N GLU A 51 8.51 18.19 -2.88
CA GLU A 51 9.52 17.20 -3.27
C GLU A 51 9.57 16.97 -4.79
N LEU A 52 8.41 16.74 -5.41
CA LEU A 52 8.29 16.57 -6.86
C LEU A 52 8.80 17.80 -7.61
N SER A 53 8.41 19.00 -7.15
CA SER A 53 8.89 20.27 -7.69
C SER A 53 10.42 20.37 -7.61
N ARG A 54 11.02 20.01 -6.46
CA ARG A 54 12.48 20.01 -6.29
C ARG A 54 13.21 19.05 -7.24
N GLN A 55 12.59 17.92 -7.57
CA GLN A 55 13.13 16.95 -8.52
C GLN A 55 12.86 17.32 -9.99
N GLY A 56 12.22 18.47 -10.26
CA GLY A 56 11.87 18.91 -11.61
C GLY A 56 10.68 18.17 -12.22
N ILE A 57 9.92 17.43 -11.41
CA ILE A 57 8.74 16.69 -11.84
C ILE A 57 7.52 17.61 -11.71
N SER A 58 7.25 18.37 -12.78
CA SER A 58 6.09 19.26 -12.86
C SER A 58 4.84 18.60 -13.46
N THR A 59 4.93 17.33 -13.86
CA THR A 59 3.86 16.66 -14.61
C THR A 59 2.72 16.29 -13.67
N ILE A 60 1.72 17.18 -13.58
CA ILE A 60 0.40 16.81 -13.07
C ILE A 60 -0.16 15.79 -14.09
N PRO A 61 -0.45 14.53 -13.68
CA PRO A 61 -1.13 13.60 -14.57
C PRO A 61 -2.42 14.28 -15.08
N PRO A 62 -2.76 14.17 -16.38
CA PRO A 62 -4.00 14.73 -16.87
C PRO A 62 -5.14 14.23 -15.98
N HIS A 63 -5.96 15.16 -15.48
CA HIS A 63 -7.14 14.83 -14.71
C HIS A 63 -7.95 13.86 -15.56
N ILE A 64 -7.99 12.57 -15.19
CA ILE A 64 -8.93 11.64 -15.81
C ILE A 64 -10.32 12.08 -15.33
N ASN A 65 -10.86 13.08 -16.00
CA ASN A 65 -12.20 13.55 -15.75
C ASN A 65 -13.13 12.42 -16.17
N GLY A 66 -13.50 11.57 -15.22
CA GLY A 66 -14.54 10.54 -15.36
C GLY A 66 -15.92 11.15 -15.50
N SER A 67 -16.07 12.21 -16.30
CA SER A 67 -17.37 12.66 -16.78
C SER A 67 -17.73 11.81 -17.99
N ASN A 68 -18.29 10.65 -17.70
CA ASN A 68 -19.10 9.94 -18.67
C ASN A 68 -20.50 10.57 -18.52
N SER A 69 -20.94 11.29 -19.56
CA SER A 69 -22.32 11.75 -19.73
C SER A 69 -23.33 10.59 -19.68
#